data_AF-E9IMI3-F1
#
_entry.id   AF-E9IMI3-F1
#
_cell.length_a   1.000
_cell.length_b   1.000
_cell.length_c   1.000
_cell.angle_alpha   90.00
_cell.angle_beta   90.00
_cell.angle_gamma   90.00
#
_symmetry.space_group_name_H-M   'P 1'
#
loop_
_entity.id
_entity.type
_entity.pdbx_description
1 polymer ?
#
loop_
_entity_poly.entity_id
_entity_poly.type
_entity_poly.pdbx_seq_one_letter_code
_entity_poly.pdbx_strand_id
1 'polypeptide(L)'
;VDVVIKWPQEHEVIITCEKFSLKRGIQNVLGAIDSTHIQIIKPTSNAQDYCNRKKFFSINLQAVVDSDMRFINIYCGEPGSLHDARVFRSLLYETAT
;
A
#
# COMPACT_ATOMS: atom_id res chain seq x y z
N VAL A 1 -22.83 -0.29 2.49
CA VAL A 1 -21.76 0.68 2.17
C VAL A 1 -21.05 0.12 0.96
N ASP A 2 -21.00 0.86 -0.15
CA ASP A 2 -20.32 0.39 -1.34
C ASP A 2 -18.81 0.33 -1.05
N VAL A 3 -18.20 -0.83 -1.30
CA VAL A 3 -16.76 -1.01 -1.12
C VAL A 3 -16.07 -0.46 -2.37
N VAL A 4 -15.42 0.69 -2.22
CA VAL A 4 -14.78 1.42 -3.32
C VAL A 4 -13.36 0.90 -3.62
N ILE A 5 -12.65 0.43 -2.58
CA ILE A 5 -11.32 -0.16 -2.70
C ILE A 5 -11.47 -1.67 -2.51
N LYS A 6 -11.29 -2.43 -3.59
CA LYS A 6 -11.44 -3.88 -3.60
C LYS A 6 -10.28 -4.55 -4.31
N TRP A 7 -9.85 -5.68 -3.76
CA TRP A 7 -8.90 -6.54 -4.45
C TRP A 7 -9.59 -7.19 -5.65
N PRO A 8 -8.98 -7.18 -6.85
CA PRO A 8 -9.56 -7.84 -8.03
C PRO A 8 -9.78 -9.33 -7.76
N GLN A 9 -10.93 -9.85 -8.19
CA GLN A 9 -11.30 -11.26 -8.05
C GLN A 9 -11.57 -11.90 -9.41
N GLU A 10 -11.26 -13.19 -9.53
CA GLU A 10 -11.58 -14.03 -10.69
C GLU A 10 -11.17 -13.37 -12.03
N HIS A 11 -12.13 -13.06 -12.90
CA HIS A 11 -11.92 -12.46 -14.20
C HIS A 11 -11.29 -11.06 -14.15
N GLU A 12 -11.48 -10.30 -13.05
CA GLU A 12 -10.87 -8.97 -12.88
C GLU A 12 -9.33 -9.07 -12.76
N VAL A 13 -8.80 -10.20 -12.28
CA VAL A 13 -7.36 -10.46 -12.18
C VAL A 13 -6.74 -10.51 -13.57
N ILE A 14 -7.34 -11.29 -14.48
CA ILE A 14 -6.86 -11.45 -15.85
C ILE A 14 -6.88 -10.09 -16.57
N ILE A 15 -8.01 -9.37 -16.47
CA ILE A 15 -8.17 -8.05 -17.08
C ILE A 15 -7.12 -7.07 -16.55
N THR A 16 -6.84 -7.09 -15.24
CA THR A 16 -5.85 -6.19 -14.64
C THR A 16 -4.44 -6.50 -15.12
N CYS A 17 -4.06 -7.78 -15.17
CA CYS A 17 -2.77 -8.23 -15.70
C CYS A 17 -2.59 -7.85 -17.18
N GLU A 18 -3.62 -8.03 -18.01
CA GLU A 18 -3.58 -7.64 -19.42
C GLU A 18 -3.42 -6.13 -19.57
N LYS A 19 -4.17 -5.33 -18.81
CA LYS A 19 -4.03 -3.87 -18.85
C LYS A 19 -2.63 -3.40 -18.40
N PHE A 20 -2.05 -4.02 -17.37
CA PHE A 20 -0.67 -3.72 -16.96
C PHE A 20 0.32 -4.06 -18.08
N SER A 21 0.19 -5.23 -18.70
CA SER A 21 1.02 -5.62 -19.84
C SER A 21 0.91 -4.61 -20.99
N LEU A 22 -0.31 -4.23 -21.37
CA LEU A 22 -0.56 -3.28 -22.46
C LEU A 22 -0.06 -1.86 -22.17
N LYS A 23 -0.26 -1.36 -20.93
CA LYS A 23 0.06 0.03 -20.57
C LYS A 23 1.49 0.25 -20.11
N ARG A 24 2.08 -0.77 -19.47
CA ARG A 24 3.38 -0.66 -18.79
C ARG A 24 4.43 -1.63 -19.35
N GLY A 25 4.05 -2.57 -20.21
CA GLY A 25 4.96 -3.54 -20.83
C GLY A 25 5.40 -4.68 -19.89
N ILE A 26 4.73 -4.83 -18.74
CA ILE A 26 5.09 -5.84 -17.73
C ILE A 26 3.95 -6.85 -17.60
N GLN A 27 4.24 -8.10 -17.91
CA GLN A 27 3.27 -9.20 -17.85
C GLN A 27 3.06 -9.71 -16.43
N ASN A 28 1.89 -10.31 -16.19
CA ASN A 28 1.54 -10.96 -14.92
C ASN A 28 1.61 -10.04 -13.69
N VAL A 29 1.28 -8.75 -13.86
CA VAL A 29 1.23 -7.76 -12.78
C VAL A 29 -0.21 -7.48 -12.40
N LEU A 30 -0.57 -7.80 -11.15
CA LEU A 30 -1.90 -7.50 -10.61
C LEU A 30 -2.00 -6.09 -10.03
N GLY A 31 -0.87 -5.56 -9.55
CA GLY A 31 -0.81 -4.24 -8.93
C GLY A 31 0.62 -3.80 -8.67
N ALA A 32 0.79 -2.49 -8.53
CA ALA A 32 2.03 -1.90 -8.04
C ALA A 32 1.84 -1.52 -6.57
N ILE A 33 2.76 -1.95 -5.71
CA ILE A 33 2.73 -1.68 -4.28
C ILE A 33 3.78 -0.65 -3.89
N ASP A 34 3.39 0.31 -3.06
CA ASP A 34 4.32 1.29 -2.48
C ASP A 34 3.81 1.77 -1.12
N SER A 35 4.68 2.40 -0.32
CA SER A 35 4.32 3.01 0.96
C SER A 35 4.70 4.48 1.03
N THR A 36 3.88 5.27 1.72
CA THR A 36 4.10 6.69 1.95
C THR A 36 3.83 7.07 3.41
N HIS A 37 4.49 8.13 3.87
CA HIS A 37 4.30 8.65 5.23
C HIS A 37 3.14 9.63 5.27
N ILE A 38 2.14 9.33 6.09
CA ILE A 38 1.08 10.27 6.46
C ILE A 38 1.50 10.99 7.73
N GLN A 39 1.69 12.30 7.65
CA GLN A 39 2.09 13.11 8.78
C GLN A 39 1.00 13.12 9.86
N ILE A 40 1.42 12.99 11.12
CA ILE A 40 0.54 13.06 12.29
C ILE A 40 1.05 14.10 13.30
N ILE A 41 0.17 14.50 14.22
CA ILE A 41 0.58 15.23 15.41
C ILE A 41 1.43 14.30 16.27
N LYS A 42 2.43 14.85 16.96
CA LYS A 42 3.28 14.10 17.90
C LYS A 42 2.42 13.29 18.87
N PRO A 43 2.52 11.95 18.89
CA PRO A 43 1.79 11.12 19.84
C PRO A 43 2.20 11.43 21.28
N THR A 44 1.26 11.27 22.22
CA THR A 44 1.52 11.43 23.66
C THR A 44 2.30 10.26 24.25
N SER A 45 2.09 9.05 23.71
CA SER A 45 2.81 7.82 24.05
C SER A 45 3.66 7.35 22.87
N ASN A 46 4.82 6.75 23.15
CA ASN A 46 5.69 6.12 22.15
C ASN A 46 6.05 7.03 20.95
N ALA A 47 6.18 8.34 21.17
CA ALA A 47 6.39 9.31 20.09
C ALA A 47 7.61 9.00 19.18
N GLN A 48 8.65 8.37 19.75
CA GLN A 48 9.84 7.98 19.01
C GLN A 48 9.54 6.96 17.91
N ASP A 49 8.59 6.04 18.13
CA ASP A 49 8.21 5.01 17.17
C ASP A 49 7.57 5.61 15.92
N TYR A 50 6.97 6.80 16.04
CA TYR A 50 6.34 7.50 14.92
C TYR A 50 7.26 8.52 14.26
N CYS A 51 8.44 8.80 14.83
CA CYS A 51 9.41 9.70 14.23
C CYS A 51 10.13 9.00 13.07
N ASN A 52 9.90 9.45 11.84
CA ASN A 52 10.51 8.85 10.67
C ASN A 52 11.95 9.36 10.43
N ARG A 53 12.61 8.81 9.40
CA ARG A 53 13.98 9.19 8.99
C ARG A 53 14.11 10.65 8.57
N LYS A 54 13.00 11.28 8.17
CA LYS A 54 12.90 12.70 7.78
C LYS A 54 12.61 13.61 8.98
N LYS A 55 12.65 13.08 10.21
CA LYS A 55 12.50 13.80 11.49
C LYS A 55 11.13 14.46 11.69
N PHE A 56 10.06 13.84 11.16
CA PHE A 56 8.68 14.21 11.50
C PHE A 56 7.86 12.99 11.95
N PHE A 57 6.79 13.24 12.70
CA PHE A 57 5.90 12.17 13.19
C PHE A 57 4.95 11.73 12.08
N SER A 58 4.87 10.43 11.82
CA SER A 58 4.04 9.87 10.76
C SER A 58 3.58 8.45 11.06
N ILE A 59 2.52 8.04 10.37
CA ILE A 59 2.16 6.64 10.17
C ILE A 59 2.44 6.26 8.72
N ASN A 60 2.77 4.99 8.48
CA ASN A 60 2.92 4.47 7.14
C ASN A 60 1.55 4.07 6.56
N LEU A 61 1.28 4.56 5.36
CA LEU A 61 0.23 4.08 4.47
C LEU A 61 0.90 3.24 3.38
N GLN A 62 0.52 1.98 3.28
CA GLN A 62 0.86 1.14 2.14
C GLN A 62 -0.36 0.98 1.25
N ALA A 63 -0.13 1.01 -0.06
CA ALA A 63 -1.19 0.94 -1.04
C ALA A 63 -0.77 0.08 -2.22
N VAL A 64 -1.74 -0.63 -2.79
CA VAL A 64 -1.62 -1.31 -4.08
C VAL A 64 -2.52 -0.58 -5.07
N VAL A 65 -1.98 -0.27 -6.25
CA VAL A 65 -2.73 0.35 -7.34
C VAL A 65 -2.77 -0.54 -8.58
N ASP A 66 -3.89 -0.48 -9.31
CA ASP A 66 -4.03 -1.12 -10.61
C ASP A 66 -3.33 -0.33 -11.73
N SER A 67 -3.40 -0.85 -12.96
CA SER A 67 -2.83 -0.22 -14.15
C SER A 67 -3.45 1.14 -14.51
N ASP A 68 -4.64 1.43 -13.97
CA ASP A 68 -5.40 2.67 -14.13
C ASP A 68 -5.12 3.65 -12.96
N MET A 69 -4.13 3.35 -12.11
CA MET A 69 -3.75 4.12 -10.91
C MET A 69 -4.84 4.19 -9.84
N ARG A 70 -5.79 3.24 -9.83
CA ARG A 70 -6.82 3.14 -8.79
C ARG A 70 -6.32 2.32 -7.63
N PHE A 71 -6.60 2.77 -6.40
CA PHE A 71 -6.34 1.99 -5.20
C PHE A 71 -7.20 0.73 -5.18
N ILE A 72 -6.55 -0.43 -5.12
CA ILE A 72 -7.20 -1.76 -5.01
C ILE A 72 -6.94 -2.43 -3.67
N ASN A 73 -5.96 -1.94 -2.92
CA ASN A 73 -5.76 -2.31 -1.52
C ASN A 73 -5.04 -1.18 -0.77
N ILE A 74 -5.38 -0.99 0.49
CA ILE A 74 -4.74 -0.02 1.37
C ILE A 74 -4.59 -0.59 2.78
N TYR A 75 -3.50 -0.23 3.44
CA TYR A 75 -3.29 -0.49 4.87
C TYR A 75 -2.59 0.69 5.49
N CYS A 76 -3.11 1.15 6.62
CA CYS A 76 -2.56 2.29 7.33
C CYS A 76 -2.57 1.99 8.83
N GLY A 77 -1.44 2.17 9.49
CA GLY A 77 -1.35 1.93 10.94
C GLY A 77 0.05 1.71 11.47
N GLU A 78 1.00 1.35 10.61
CA GLU A 78 2.37 1.10 11.04
C GLU A 78 3.07 2.40 11.49
N PRO A 79 3.91 2.35 12.54
CA PRO A 79 4.68 3.51 12.99
C PRO A 79 5.62 4.03 11.91
N GLY A 80 5.75 5.36 11.81
CA GLY A 80 6.59 6.01 10.79
C GLY A 80 8.10 5.76 10.90
N SER A 81 8.59 5.25 12.03
CA SER A 81 9.99 4.79 12.13
C SER A 81 10.24 3.43 11.46
N LEU A 82 9.17 2.68 11.16
CA LEU A 82 9.28 1.33 10.59
C LEU A 82 9.86 1.39 9.18
N HIS A 83 10.81 0.50 8.89
CA HIS A 83 11.40 0.38 7.56
C HIS A 83 10.38 -0.19 6.56
N ASP A 84 10.35 0.36 5.34
CA ASP A 84 9.52 -0.09 4.21
C ASP A 84 9.55 -1.62 4.02
N ALA A 85 10.73 -2.27 4.10
CA ALA A 85 10.84 -3.73 3.99
C ALA A 85 10.02 -4.52 5.05
N ARG A 86 9.78 -3.94 6.23
CA ARG A 86 8.89 -4.51 7.24
C ARG A 86 7.43 -4.13 7.01
N VAL A 87 7.17 -2.93 6.50
CA VAL A 87 5.81 -2.52 6.06
C VAL A 87 5.33 -3.42 4.93
N PHE A 88 6.20 -3.80 3.99
CA PHE A 88 5.95 -4.78 2.92
C PHE A 88 5.71 -6.21 3.40
N ARG A 89 5.96 -6.52 4.67
CA ARG A 89 5.61 -7.82 5.29
C ARG A 89 4.43 -7.71 6.26
N SER A 90 3.75 -6.57 6.30
CA SER A 90 2.51 -6.40 7.07
C SER A 90 1.35 -7.17 6.42
N LEU A 91 0.17 -7.18 7.06
CA LEU A 91 -1.05 -7.89 6.66
C LEU A 91 -1.41 -7.82 5.16
N LEU A 92 -1.00 -6.73 4.48
CA LEU A 92 -1.14 -6.55 3.04
C LEU A 92 -0.44 -7.64 2.20
N TYR A 93 0.73 -8.11 2.63
CA TYR A 93 1.43 -9.21 1.95
C TYR A 93 0.64 -10.51 2.05
N GLU A 94 0.11 -10.83 3.23
CA GLU A 94 -0.67 -12.05 3.47
C GLU A 94 -1.99 -12.07 2.72
N THR A 95 -2.53 -10.91 2.33
CA THR A 95 -3.78 -10.82 1.55
C THR A 95 -3.54 -10.72 0.04
N ALA A 96 -2.30 -10.41 -0.37
CA ALA A 96 -1.91 -10.24 -1.77
C ALA A 96 -1.21 -11.48 -2.38
N THR A 97 -0.75 -12.41 -1.53
CA THR A 97 -0.30 -13.77 -1.91
C THR A 97 -1.41 -14.79 -1.74
#